data_AF-A0A957PPL5-F1
#
_entry.id   AF-A0A957PPL5-F1
#
_cell.length_a   1.000
_cell.length_b   1.000
_cell.length_c   1.000
_cell.angle_alpha   90.00
_cell.angle_beta   90.00
_cell.angle_gamma   90.00
#
_symmetry.space_group_name_H-M   'P 1'
#
loop_
_entity.id
_entity.type
_entity.pdbx_description
1 polymer ?
#
loop_
_entity_poly.entity_id
_entity_poly.type
_entity_poly.pdbx_seq_one_letter_code
_entity_poly.pdbx_strand_id
1 'polypeptide(L)'
;MRTIEGELEAYWEQGWEGRIEFAFHYEGLKAPFFLENGQSLTIYNSDKTVRWSGKIDLVKRNTWFDKHKLNAEVWSYTKQKGVAYADWMDWFWHNPPLKAKLDFEE
;
A
#
# COMPACT_ATOMS: atom_id res chain seq x y z
N MET A 1 -9.30 14.34 -12.68
CA MET A 1 -8.66 13.01 -12.61
C MET A 1 -7.24 13.12 -13.10
N ARG A 2 -6.27 12.77 -12.25
CA ARG A 2 -4.84 12.68 -12.57
C ARG A 2 -4.40 11.23 -12.48
N THR A 3 -3.37 10.90 -13.25
CA THR A 3 -2.77 9.57 -13.33
C THR A 3 -1.27 9.72 -13.13
N ILE A 4 -0.71 8.94 -12.22
CA ILE A 4 0.73 8.90 -11.95
C ILE A 4 1.23 7.45 -11.91
N GLU A 5 2.48 7.26 -12.31
CA GLU A 5 3.20 6.00 -12.20
C GLU A 5 4.32 6.15 -11.17
N GLY A 6 4.59 5.06 -10.45
CA GLY A 6 5.46 5.10 -9.30
C GLY A 6 5.62 3.74 -8.66
N GLU A 7 5.94 3.74 -7.37
CA GLU A 7 6.25 2.57 -6.58
C GLU A 7 5.47 2.58 -5.27
N LEU A 8 5.08 1.40 -4.80
CA LEU A 8 4.48 1.26 -3.47
C LEU A 8 5.54 1.35 -2.40
N GLU A 9 5.26 2.13 -1.37
CA GLU A 9 6.15 2.26 -0.22
C GLU A 9 5.41 2.11 1.10
N ALA A 10 6.08 1.39 1.97
CA ALA A 10 5.84 1.37 3.40
C ALA A 10 6.31 2.67 4.05
N TYR A 11 5.40 3.54 4.51
CA TYR A 11 5.80 4.62 5.40
C TYR A 11 5.70 4.18 6.86
N TRP A 12 6.81 4.27 7.59
CA TRP A 12 6.90 3.93 9.01
C TRP A 12 7.06 5.21 9.83
N GLU A 13 6.08 5.50 10.68
CA GLU A 13 6.22 6.49 11.76
C GLU A 13 6.69 5.84 13.07
N GLN A 14 7.85 6.26 13.59
CA GLN A 14 8.46 5.66 14.78
C GLN A 14 7.80 6.19 16.07
N GLY A 15 6.79 5.47 16.56
CA GLY A 15 6.19 5.61 17.90
C GLY A 15 6.49 4.41 18.81
N TRP A 16 5.85 4.34 20.00
CA TRP A 16 6.01 3.21 20.94
C TRP A 16 5.50 1.87 20.38
N GLU A 17 4.62 1.91 19.38
CA GLU A 17 4.21 0.77 18.56
C GLU A 17 4.45 1.17 17.08
N GLY A 18 5.22 0.37 16.34
CA GLY A 18 5.52 0.65 14.94
C GLY A 18 4.27 0.61 14.07
N ARG A 19 3.82 1.76 13.58
CA ARG A 19 2.64 1.91 12.73
C ARG A 19 3.03 2.19 11.29
N ILE A 20 2.32 1.53 10.40
CA ILE A 20 2.48 1.67 8.96
C ILE A 20 1.35 2.49 8.36
N GLU A 21 1.72 3.41 7.49
CA GLU A 21 0.83 4.04 6.53
C GLU A 21 1.20 3.62 5.10
N PHE A 22 0.18 3.36 4.28
CA PHE A 22 0.37 2.90 2.90
C PHE A 22 0.62 4.10 2.00
N ALA A 23 1.82 4.17 1.44
CA ALA A 23 2.27 5.30 0.64
C ALA A 23 2.57 4.88 -0.81
N PHE A 24 2.57 5.90 -1.66
CA PHE A 24 2.93 5.83 -3.06
C PHE A 24 4.05 6.83 -3.32
N HIS A 25 5.14 6.37 -3.93
CA HIS A 25 6.25 7.21 -4.33
C HIS A 25 6.25 7.42 -5.84
N TYR A 26 6.49 8.64 -6.29
CA TYR A 26 6.72 8.96 -7.70
C TYR A 26 7.72 10.10 -7.85
N GLU A 27 8.29 10.22 -9.05
CA GLU A 27 9.34 11.20 -9.33
C GLU A 27 8.86 12.64 -9.08
N GLY A 28 9.68 13.41 -8.35
CA GLY A 28 9.38 14.81 -8.02
C GLY A 28 8.58 15.01 -6.72
N LEU A 29 8.20 13.94 -6.04
CA LEU A 29 7.48 14.00 -4.77
C LEU A 29 8.41 14.43 -3.61
N LYS A 30 8.01 15.47 -2.86
CA LYS A 30 8.79 16.00 -1.71
C LYS A 30 8.38 15.43 -0.35
N ALA A 31 7.22 14.79 -0.27
CA ALA A 31 6.63 14.24 0.95
C ALA A 31 5.79 13.00 0.60
N PRO A 32 5.62 12.00 1.47
CA PRO A 32 4.87 10.79 1.16
C PRO A 32 3.46 11.07 0.62
N PHE A 33 3.05 10.38 -0.44
CA PHE A 33 1.69 10.44 -0.95
C PHE A 33 0.92 9.27 -0.35
N PHE A 34 0.04 9.54 0.61
CA PHE A 34 -0.73 8.49 1.28
C PHE A 34 -1.91 8.04 0.44
N LEU A 35 -2.15 6.73 0.46
CA LEU A 35 -3.27 6.13 -0.24
C LEU A 35 -4.57 6.35 0.52
N GLU A 36 -5.61 6.73 -0.21
CA GLU A 36 -6.92 7.09 0.35
C GLU A 36 -8.07 6.36 -0.35
N ASN A 37 -9.18 6.21 0.38
CA ASN A 37 -10.39 5.62 -0.17
C ASN A 37 -10.91 6.47 -1.33
N GLY A 38 -11.28 5.79 -2.42
CA GLY A 38 -11.73 6.51 -3.62
C GLY A 38 -10.74 6.44 -4.78
N GLN A 39 -9.44 6.38 -4.48
CA GLN A 39 -8.39 6.30 -5.49
C GLN A 39 -8.42 4.95 -6.21
N SER A 40 -7.99 4.91 -7.46
CA SER A 40 -7.82 3.64 -8.19
C SER A 40 -6.34 3.31 -8.29
N LEU A 41 -5.96 2.12 -7.86
CA LEU A 41 -4.58 1.66 -7.81
C LEU A 41 -4.43 0.39 -8.64
N THR A 42 -3.39 0.35 -9.46
CA THR A 42 -2.96 -0.84 -10.19
C THR A 42 -1.53 -1.18 -9.78
N ILE A 43 -1.31 -2.42 -9.35
CA ILE A 43 -0.03 -2.93 -8.87
C ILE A 43 0.48 -3.95 -9.88
N TYR A 44 1.77 -3.85 -10.23
CA TYR A 44 2.39 -4.70 -11.23
C TYR A 44 3.40 -5.66 -10.61
N ASN A 45 3.53 -6.85 -11.19
CA ASN A 45 4.66 -7.74 -10.98
C ASN A 45 5.92 -7.19 -11.66
N SER A 46 7.08 -7.78 -11.35
CA SER A 46 8.37 -7.42 -11.96
C SER A 46 8.39 -7.61 -13.48
N ASP A 47 7.58 -8.52 -14.03
CA ASP A 47 7.39 -8.76 -15.45
C ASP A 47 6.35 -7.84 -16.12
N LYS A 48 5.87 -6.82 -15.38
CA LYS A 48 4.84 -5.84 -15.78
C LYS A 48 3.42 -6.40 -15.95
N THR A 49 3.17 -7.66 -15.59
CA THR A 49 1.80 -8.18 -15.51
C THR A 49 1.04 -7.56 -14.33
N VAL A 50 -0.28 -7.43 -14.44
CA VAL A 50 -1.11 -6.89 -13.36
C VAL A 50 -1.22 -7.91 -12.23
N ARG A 51 -0.73 -7.54 -11.04
CA ARG A 51 -0.89 -8.31 -9.81
C ARG A 51 -2.26 -8.05 -9.20
N TRP A 52 -2.65 -6.79 -9.12
CA TRP A 52 -3.94 -6.36 -8.57
C TRP A 52 -4.34 -5.01 -9.17
N SER A 53 -5.63 -4.80 -9.39
CA SER A 53 -6.16 -3.50 -9.83
C SER A 53 -7.55 -3.31 -9.23
N GLY A 54 -7.79 -2.14 -8.66
CA GLY A 54 -9.08 -1.83 -8.08
C GLY A 54 -9.14 -0.47 -7.40
N LYS A 55 -10.33 -0.16 -6.88
CA LYS A 55 -10.57 1.02 -6.07
C LYS A 55 -10.15 0.76 -4.63
N ILE A 56 -9.43 1.71 -4.05
CA ILE A 56 -9.00 1.64 -2.65
C ILE A 56 -10.21 1.78 -1.74
N ASP A 57 -10.34 0.82 -0.82
CA ASP A 57 -11.35 0.71 0.23
C ASP A 57 -10.67 0.18 1.49
N LEU A 58 -9.99 1.07 2.19
CA LEU A 58 -9.33 0.86 3.46
C LEU A 58 -10.37 0.72 4.57
N VAL A 59 -10.41 -0.49 5.15
CA VAL A 59 -11.25 -0.85 6.28
C VAL A 59 -10.39 -1.16 7.49
N LYS A 60 -10.96 -1.08 8.70
CA LYS A 60 -10.23 -1.44 9.93
C LYS A 60 -9.77 -2.90 9.87
N ARG A 61 -8.53 -3.13 10.29
CA ARG A 61 -7.96 -4.45 10.49
C ARG A 61 -8.62 -5.13 11.68
N ASN A 62 -8.92 -6.43 11.55
CA ASN A 62 -9.31 -7.27 12.68
C ASN A 62 -8.08 -7.99 13.25
N THR A 63 -7.57 -7.51 14.38
CA THR A 63 -6.32 -7.98 15.00
C THR A 63 -6.28 -9.48 15.33
N TRP A 64 -7.43 -10.14 15.49
CA TRP A 64 -7.48 -11.57 15.78
C TRP A 64 -7.28 -12.46 14.54
N PHE A 65 -7.69 -11.99 13.36
CA PHE A 65 -7.70 -12.80 12.13
C PHE A 65 -6.74 -12.27 11.06
N ASP A 66 -6.44 -10.97 11.07
CA ASP A 66 -5.58 -10.32 10.09
C ASP A 66 -4.13 -10.31 10.59
N LYS A 67 -3.43 -11.42 10.33
CA LYS A 67 -1.98 -11.57 10.54
C LYS A 67 -1.22 -11.38 9.23
N HIS A 68 0.00 -10.83 9.29
CA HIS A 68 0.93 -10.79 8.16
C HIS A 68 2.05 -11.82 8.36
N LYS A 69 2.82 -12.06 7.29
CA LYS A 69 3.95 -13.03 7.27
C LYS A 69 5.32 -12.35 7.30
N LEU A 70 5.37 -11.02 7.32
CA LEU A 70 6.62 -10.27 7.39
C LEU A 70 7.42 -10.66 8.64
N ASN A 71 8.74 -10.75 8.50
CA ASN A 71 9.68 -10.98 9.60
C ASN A 71 9.96 -9.70 10.42
N ALA A 72 8.96 -8.84 10.55
CA ALA A 72 9.02 -7.57 11.24
C ALA A 72 7.75 -7.41 12.09
N GLU A 73 7.88 -6.92 13.32
CA GLU A 73 6.75 -6.66 14.23
C GLU A 73 6.06 -5.35 13.86
N VAL A 74 5.52 -5.28 12.64
CA VAL A 74 4.93 -4.07 12.08
C VAL A 74 3.48 -4.29 11.71
N TRP A 75 2.65 -3.28 11.88
CA TRP A 75 1.24 -3.41 11.55
C TRP A 75 0.61 -2.09 11.13
N SER A 76 -0.59 -2.20 10.57
CA SER A 76 -1.44 -1.07 10.16
C SER A 76 -2.82 -1.21 10.81
N TYR A 77 -3.47 -0.07 11.07
CA TYR A 77 -4.85 -0.05 11.55
C TYR A 77 -5.85 -0.43 10.47
N THR A 78 -5.47 -0.29 9.21
CA THR A 78 -6.33 -0.50 8.06
C THR A 78 -5.77 -1.56 7.11
N LYS A 79 -6.65 -2.09 6.27
CA LYS A 79 -6.33 -3.02 5.18
C LYS A 79 -7.21 -2.71 3.98
N GLN A 80 -6.77 -3.09 2.79
CA GLN A 80 -7.64 -3.08 1.61
C GLN A 80 -8.72 -4.17 1.74
N LYS A 81 -9.99 -3.76 1.63
CA LYS A 81 -11.11 -4.69 1.58
C LYS A 81 -11.00 -5.62 0.37
N GLY A 82 -11.29 -6.90 0.59
CA GLY A 82 -11.21 -7.93 -0.45
C GLY A 82 -9.79 -8.41 -0.77
N VAL A 83 -8.77 -7.87 -0.10
CA VAL A 83 -7.38 -8.36 -0.18
C VAL A 83 -7.01 -8.98 1.18
N ALA A 84 -6.29 -10.11 1.14
CA ALA A 84 -5.79 -10.71 2.38
C ALA A 84 -4.80 -9.75 3.05
N TYR A 85 -4.87 -9.62 4.37
CA TYR A 85 -4.02 -8.64 5.07
C TYR A 85 -2.53 -8.91 4.85
N ALA A 86 -2.13 -10.18 4.85
CA ALA A 86 -0.76 -10.58 4.56
C ALA A 86 -0.29 -10.14 3.18
N ASP A 87 -1.11 -10.29 2.13
CA ASP A 87 -0.75 -9.91 0.77
C ASP A 87 -0.66 -8.38 0.65
N TRP A 88 -1.63 -7.67 1.22
CA TRP A 88 -1.61 -6.21 1.24
C TRP A 88 -0.33 -5.70 1.89
N MET A 89 0.03 -6.20 3.07
CA MET A 89 1.26 -5.82 3.77
C MET A 89 2.53 -6.18 2.98
N ASP A 90 2.57 -7.38 2.39
CA ASP A 90 3.71 -7.86 1.59
C ASP A 90 4.00 -6.92 0.41
N TRP A 91 2.97 -6.37 -0.24
CA TRP A 91 3.16 -5.49 -1.40
C TRP A 91 3.89 -4.19 -1.08
N PHE A 92 3.66 -3.61 0.10
CA PHE A 92 4.34 -2.38 0.53
C PHE A 92 5.72 -2.64 1.15
N TRP A 93 6.01 -3.89 1.55
CA TRP A 93 7.32 -4.33 2.07
C TRP A 93 8.18 -5.03 1.04
N HIS A 94 7.71 -5.10 -0.22
CA HIS A 94 8.43 -5.82 -1.26
C HIS A 94 9.77 -5.15 -1.57
N ASN A 95 10.80 -5.96 -1.79
CA ASN A 95 12.13 -5.49 -2.19
C ASN A 95 12.61 -6.28 -3.43
N PRO A 96 12.76 -5.63 -4.60
CA PRO A 96 12.57 -4.20 -4.85
C PRO A 96 11.09 -3.75 -4.73
N PRO A 97 10.80 -2.46 -4.52
CA PRO A 97 9.43 -1.95 -4.47
C PRO A 97 8.60 -2.35 -5.69
N LEU A 98 7.30 -2.62 -5.48
CA LEU A 98 6.41 -2.93 -6.59
C LEU A 98 6.04 -1.66 -7.34
N LYS A 99 6.15 -1.73 -8.67
CA LYS A 99 5.64 -0.67 -9.54
C LYS A 99 4.13 -0.62 -9.46
N ALA A 100 3.61 0.59 -9.50
CA ALA A 100 2.19 0.84 -9.44
C ALA A 100 1.78 2.08 -10.23
N LYS A 101 0.49 2.15 -10.55
CA LYS A 101 -0.18 3.27 -11.19
C LYS A 101 -1.33 3.72 -10.29
N LEU A 102 -1.43 5.01 -10.02
CA LEU A 102 -2.48 5.61 -9.18
C LEU A 102 -3.29 6.63 -9.99
N ASP A 103 -4.61 6.49 -9.94
CA ASP A 103 -5.58 7.42 -10.51
C ASP A 103 -6.40 8.08 -9.38
N PHE A 104 -6.43 9.41 -9.32
CA PHE A 104 -7.10 10.17 -8.25
C PHE A 104 -7.68 11.51 -8.72
N GLU A 105 -8.59 12.08 -7.94
CA GLU A 105 -9.09 13.45 -8.11
C GLU A 105 -8.30 14.38 -7.18
N GLU A 106 -8.03 15.61 -7.62
CA GLU A 106 -7.28 16.63 -6.87
C GLU A 106 -8.26 17.59 -6.20
#